data_AF-A0A9E2GA70-F1
#
_entry.id   AF-A0A9E2GA70-F1
#
_cell.length_a   1.000
_cell.length_b   1.000
_cell.length_c   1.000
_cell.angle_alpha   90.00
_cell.angle_beta   90.00
_cell.angle_gamma   90.00
#
_symmetry.space_group_name_H-M   'P 1'
#
loop_
_entity.id
_entity.type
_entity.pdbx_description
1 polymer ?
#
loop_
_entity_poly.entity_id
_entity_poly.type
_entity_poly.pdbx_seq_one_letter_code
_entity_poly.pdbx_strand_id
1 'polypeptide(L)'
;MKKQFDITDSEWAVMRVLLDKHPIGSKEIISILTERKGWSSATVKTFLGRLVAKNVIGYKTEKNSYLYYPLISELKYIQNELKIFFEKLYGDSIIYETENFIFAGYGTNDFTEKLANSLETNYPRIAKDIGFEFPRKQVVYLHTSLESLHSALGYENGPKWMTAGWFWEIIHIAPEEIFENSSASKSSLHVLVQLMLHNINENAPFWLKHGISVYEAGWKSFNQIKSSMIQIKDDLNLFMVHSLSTDHDLFEKQKGFEITQTVIEYVVESFGKEQLRKYLKNPENVSGIFKCTQVEFWNDWVNFIQRKYINESI
;
A
#
# COMPACT_ATOMS: atom_id res chain seq x y z
N MET A 1 7.89 19.58 -8.36
CA MET A 1 8.64 18.34 -8.01
C MET A 1 9.27 17.72 -9.25
N LYS A 2 10.37 16.98 -9.13
CA LYS A 2 11.04 16.31 -10.27
C LYS A 2 10.29 15.03 -10.67
N LYS A 3 9.96 14.85 -11.95
CA LYS A 3 9.44 13.59 -12.49
C LYS A 3 10.41 12.45 -12.16
N GLN A 4 9.93 11.32 -11.65
CA GLN A 4 10.77 10.13 -11.44
C GLN A 4 11.27 9.57 -12.79
N PHE A 5 10.42 9.64 -13.82
CA PHE A 5 10.75 9.33 -15.20
C PHE A 5 10.36 10.53 -16.07
N ASP A 6 11.34 11.23 -16.63
CA ASP A 6 11.09 12.34 -17.53
C ASP A 6 10.92 11.81 -18.96
N ILE A 7 9.80 11.15 -19.28
CA ILE A 7 9.51 10.65 -20.64
C ILE A 7 8.49 11.58 -21.30
N THR A 8 8.78 12.02 -22.52
CA THR A 8 7.87 12.84 -23.34
C THR A 8 6.87 11.96 -24.08
N ASP A 9 5.74 12.52 -24.55
CA ASP A 9 4.74 11.79 -25.35
C ASP A 9 5.34 11.08 -26.57
N SER A 10 6.34 11.71 -27.20
CA SER A 10 7.03 11.13 -28.35
C SER A 10 7.94 9.95 -27.96
N GLU A 11 8.64 10.06 -26.83
CA GLU A 11 9.44 8.95 -26.30
C GLU A 11 8.55 7.82 -25.78
N TRP A 12 7.38 8.14 -25.24
CA TRP A 12 6.39 7.15 -24.79
C TRP A 12 5.87 6.29 -25.95
N ALA A 13 5.70 6.85 -27.15
CA ALA A 13 5.33 6.06 -28.32
C ALA A 13 6.38 4.99 -28.67
N VAL A 14 7.66 5.28 -28.46
CA VAL A 14 8.75 4.28 -28.62
C VAL A 14 8.69 3.25 -27.50
N MET A 15 8.47 3.68 -26.26
CA MET A 15 8.27 2.78 -25.11
C MET A 15 7.11 1.81 -25.34
N ARG A 16 5.99 2.25 -25.92
CA ARG A 16 4.84 1.37 -26.22
C ARG A 16 5.20 0.21 -27.15
N VAL A 17 6.03 0.45 -28.16
CA VAL A 17 6.53 -0.62 -29.04
C VAL A 17 7.42 -1.59 -28.28
N LEU A 18 8.30 -1.07 -27.41
CA LEU A 18 9.20 -1.87 -26.59
C LEU A 18 8.48 -2.70 -25.52
N LEU A 19 7.46 -2.13 -24.88
CA LEU A 19 6.67 -2.81 -23.86
C LEU A 19 5.85 -3.96 -24.46
N ASP A 20 5.31 -3.75 -25.67
CA ASP A 20 4.57 -4.77 -26.43
C ASP A 20 5.47 -5.90 -26.94
N LYS A 21 6.68 -5.54 -27.41
CA LYS A 21 7.64 -6.50 -27.95
C LYS A 21 9.06 -6.17 -27.51
N HIS A 22 9.63 -6.98 -26.64
CA HIS A 22 11.03 -6.91 -26.23
C HIS A 22 11.64 -8.30 -25.98
N PRO A 23 12.95 -8.48 -26.20
CA PRO A 23 13.87 -7.51 -26.81
C PRO A 23 13.59 -7.33 -28.31
N ILE A 24 13.78 -6.11 -28.84
CA ILE A 24 13.45 -5.77 -30.24
C ILE A 24 14.56 -4.92 -30.88
N GLY A 25 14.84 -5.18 -32.16
CA GLY A 25 15.88 -4.49 -32.91
C GLY A 25 15.50 -3.09 -33.38
N SER A 26 16.46 -2.18 -33.44
CA SER A 26 16.23 -0.79 -33.90
C SER A 26 15.52 -0.69 -35.24
N LYS A 27 15.85 -1.55 -36.22
CA LYS A 27 15.22 -1.57 -37.55
C LYS A 27 13.72 -1.84 -37.47
N GLU A 28 13.31 -2.75 -36.60
CA GLU A 28 11.92 -3.13 -36.44
C GLU A 28 11.13 -2.03 -35.73
N ILE A 29 11.70 -1.44 -34.67
CA ILE A 29 11.12 -0.26 -34.01
C ILE A 29 10.92 0.89 -35.01
N ILE A 30 11.93 1.15 -35.85
CA ILE A 30 11.85 2.16 -36.91
C ILE A 30 10.70 1.84 -37.86
N SER A 31 10.62 0.60 -38.37
CA SER A 31 9.55 0.19 -39.29
C SER A 31 8.16 0.44 -38.71
N ILE A 32 7.93 0.00 -37.47
CA ILE A 32 6.62 0.14 -36.79
C ILE A 32 6.24 1.61 -36.61
N LEU A 33 7.18 2.46 -36.18
CA LEU A 33 6.91 3.88 -35.93
C LEU A 33 6.86 4.72 -37.21
N THR A 34 7.58 4.34 -38.25
CA THR A 34 7.42 4.93 -39.58
C THR A 34 6.02 4.65 -40.12
N GLU A 35 5.53 3.41 -40.00
CA GLU A 35 4.18 3.04 -40.46
C GLU A 35 3.08 3.71 -39.62
N ARG A 36 3.17 3.67 -38.29
CA ARG A 36 2.10 4.16 -37.40
C ARG A 36 2.10 5.67 -37.17
N LYS A 37 3.26 6.32 -37.26
CA LYS A 37 3.44 7.75 -36.89
C LYS A 37 4.11 8.58 -37.99
N GLY A 38 4.55 7.99 -39.10
CA GLY A 38 5.24 8.70 -40.17
C GLY A 38 6.65 9.18 -39.80
N TRP A 39 7.24 8.65 -38.73
CA TRP A 39 8.54 9.13 -38.24
C TRP A 39 9.71 8.64 -39.07
N SER A 40 10.73 9.50 -39.23
CA SER A 40 11.97 9.13 -39.89
C SER A 40 12.83 8.21 -39.01
N SER A 41 13.71 7.43 -39.64
CA SER A 41 14.70 6.60 -38.92
C SER A 41 15.56 7.44 -37.95
N ALA A 42 15.94 8.67 -38.34
CA ALA A 42 16.73 9.56 -37.50
C ALA A 42 15.95 10.03 -36.25
N THR A 43 14.65 10.29 -36.40
CA THR A 43 13.75 10.66 -35.30
C THR A 43 13.66 9.53 -34.27
N VAL A 44 13.40 8.29 -34.72
CA VAL A 44 13.30 7.12 -33.83
C VAL A 44 14.61 6.86 -33.10
N LYS A 45 15.75 6.93 -33.80
CA LYS A 45 17.08 6.78 -33.18
C LYS A 45 17.36 7.84 -32.11
N THR A 46 16.94 9.08 -32.36
CA THR A 46 17.05 10.17 -31.37
C THR A 46 16.29 9.84 -30.09
N PHE A 47 15.05 9.37 -30.19
CA PHE A 47 14.25 8.99 -29.02
C PHE A 47 14.82 7.77 -28.29
N LEU A 48 15.29 6.74 -29.01
CA LEU A 48 15.99 5.61 -28.39
C LEU A 48 17.22 6.06 -27.59
N GLY A 49 18.04 6.95 -28.14
CA GLY A 49 19.21 7.49 -27.44
C GLY A 49 18.85 8.25 -26.17
N ARG A 50 17.78 9.07 -26.20
CA ARG A 50 17.29 9.78 -25.02
C ARG A 50 16.74 8.84 -23.94
N LEU A 51 15.98 7.81 -24.33
CA LEU A 51 15.45 6.81 -23.41
C LEU A 51 16.58 6.00 -22.73
N VAL A 52 17.64 5.67 -23.47
CA VAL A 52 18.85 5.04 -22.89
C VAL A 52 19.53 5.99 -21.91
N ALA A 53 19.71 7.27 -22.28
CA ALA A 53 20.34 8.26 -21.41
C ALA A 53 19.54 8.50 -20.11
N LYS A 54 18.21 8.37 -20.16
CA LYS A 54 17.31 8.44 -19.01
C LYS A 54 17.27 7.15 -18.18
N ASN A 55 18.01 6.11 -18.58
CA ASN A 55 18.06 4.81 -17.92
C ASN A 55 16.69 4.12 -17.78
N VAL A 56 15.78 4.36 -18.73
CA VAL A 56 14.45 3.73 -18.76
C VAL A 56 14.37 2.55 -19.74
N ILE A 57 15.35 2.43 -20.64
CA ILE A 57 15.56 1.27 -21.51
C ILE A 57 17.03 0.88 -21.53
N GLY A 58 17.30 -0.41 -21.70
CA GLY A 58 18.63 -0.97 -21.92
C GLY A 58 18.77 -1.50 -23.34
N TYR A 59 19.98 -1.87 -23.72
CA TYR A 59 20.23 -2.59 -24.98
C TYR A 59 21.31 -3.66 -24.82
N LYS A 60 21.24 -4.70 -25.66
CA LYS A 60 22.29 -5.70 -25.85
C LYS A 60 22.78 -5.65 -27.29
N THR A 61 24.06 -5.95 -27.49
CA THR A 61 24.66 -6.02 -28.82
C THR A 61 24.65 -7.46 -29.31
N GLU A 62 23.98 -7.72 -30.44
CA GLU A 62 23.96 -9.04 -31.07
C GLU A 62 24.36 -8.92 -32.54
N LYS A 63 25.45 -9.60 -32.92
CA LYS A 63 25.94 -9.80 -34.31
C LYS A 63 25.74 -8.57 -35.22
N ASN A 64 26.13 -7.39 -34.74
CA ASN A 64 26.07 -6.09 -35.44
C ASN A 64 24.74 -5.30 -35.35
N SER A 65 23.87 -5.64 -34.39
CA SER A 65 22.61 -4.95 -34.13
C SER A 65 22.37 -4.70 -32.64
N TYR A 66 21.64 -3.63 -32.32
CA TYR A 66 21.19 -3.32 -30.96
C TYR A 66 19.77 -3.86 -30.73
N LEU A 67 19.64 -4.70 -29.71
CA LEU A 67 18.36 -5.20 -29.20
C LEU A 67 17.99 -4.44 -27.93
N TYR A 68 16.92 -3.66 -27.99
CA TYR A 68 16.46 -2.81 -26.88
C TYR A 68 15.43 -3.55 -26.03
N TYR A 69 15.42 -3.25 -24.72
CA TYR A 69 14.47 -3.78 -23.76
C TYR A 69 14.13 -2.74 -22.68
N PRO A 70 12.91 -2.75 -22.12
CA PRO A 70 12.52 -1.82 -21.06
C PRO A 70 13.24 -2.13 -19.73
N LEU A 71 13.59 -1.09 -18.98
CA LEU A 71 14.08 -1.20 -17.59
C LEU A 71 12.99 -0.83 -16.56
N ILE A 72 11.86 -0.30 -17.04
CA ILE A 72 10.68 0.05 -16.24
C ILE A 72 9.45 -0.68 -16.77
N SER A 73 8.54 -1.09 -15.90
CA SER A 73 7.26 -1.69 -16.32
C SER A 73 6.25 -0.62 -16.75
N GLU A 74 5.31 -0.98 -17.61
CA GLU A 74 4.23 -0.10 -18.05
C GLU A 74 3.41 0.43 -16.86
N LEU A 75 3.03 -0.46 -15.94
CA LEU A 75 2.31 -0.11 -14.71
C LEU A 75 3.08 0.95 -13.91
N LYS A 76 4.39 0.77 -13.72
CA LYS A 76 5.22 1.71 -12.94
C LYS A 76 5.30 3.09 -13.60
N TYR A 77 5.37 3.14 -14.93
CA TYR A 77 5.35 4.42 -15.65
C TYR A 77 3.99 5.11 -15.54
N ILE A 78 2.90 4.39 -15.80
CA ILE A 78 1.53 4.91 -15.71
C ILE A 78 1.26 5.43 -14.29
N GLN A 79 1.68 4.69 -13.27
CA GLN A 79 1.62 5.12 -11.87
C GLN A 79 2.35 6.43 -11.62
N ASN A 80 3.56 6.61 -12.16
CA ASN A 80 4.29 7.86 -12.00
C ASN A 80 3.60 9.03 -12.72
N GLU A 81 3.16 8.87 -13.98
CA GLU A 81 2.50 9.96 -14.72
C GLU A 81 1.15 10.33 -14.10
N LEU A 82 0.34 9.34 -13.68
CA LEU A 82 -0.91 9.61 -12.97
C LEU A 82 -0.65 10.28 -11.64
N LYS A 83 0.39 9.89 -10.90
CA LYS A 83 0.78 10.57 -9.66
C LYS A 83 1.17 12.02 -9.88
N ILE A 84 1.96 12.33 -10.90
CA ILE A 84 2.29 13.73 -11.27
C ILE A 84 1.03 14.50 -11.67
N PHE A 85 0.13 13.85 -12.41
CA PHE A 85 -1.13 14.44 -12.80
C PHE A 85 -2.04 14.73 -11.60
N PHE A 86 -2.15 13.78 -10.67
CA PHE A 86 -2.87 13.98 -9.40
C PHE A 86 -2.22 15.07 -8.56
N GLU A 87 -0.90 15.09 -8.41
CA GLU A 87 -0.18 16.19 -7.74
C GLU A 87 -0.45 17.55 -8.40
N LYS A 88 -0.60 17.59 -9.73
CA LYS A 88 -0.98 18.82 -10.44
C LYS A 88 -2.44 19.20 -10.19
N LEU A 89 -3.37 18.23 -10.21
CA LEU A 89 -4.78 18.46 -9.89
C LEU A 89 -4.96 18.90 -8.44
N TYR A 90 -4.13 18.40 -7.53
CA TYR A 90 -4.19 18.68 -6.09
C TYR A 90 -3.29 19.83 -5.65
N GLY A 91 -2.36 20.30 -6.48
CA GLY A 91 -1.42 21.36 -6.14
C GLY A 91 -2.10 22.70 -5.84
N ASP A 92 -3.22 22.98 -6.51
CA ASP A 92 -4.06 24.15 -6.25
C ASP A 92 -5.03 23.94 -5.07
N SER A 93 -5.06 22.74 -4.48
CA SER A 93 -5.93 22.38 -3.35
C SER A 93 -5.18 21.98 -2.10
N ILE A 94 -3.87 22.28 -1.99
CA ILE A 94 -3.13 22.11 -0.74
C ILE A 94 -3.74 23.04 0.33
N ILE A 95 -4.18 22.45 1.43
CA ILE A 95 -4.86 23.16 2.53
C ILE A 95 -4.03 23.15 3.82
N TYR A 96 -3.12 22.18 3.99
CA TYR A 96 -2.26 22.08 5.17
C TYR A 96 -1.01 21.25 4.87
N GLU A 97 0.08 21.48 5.60
CA GLU A 97 1.33 20.75 5.41
C GLU A 97 2.08 20.60 6.73
N THR A 98 2.66 19.42 6.96
CA THR A 98 3.50 19.10 8.11
C THR A 98 4.88 18.60 7.65
N GLU A 99 5.71 18.09 8.55
CA GLU A 99 7.02 17.55 8.19
C GLU A 99 6.90 16.35 7.25
N ASN A 100 5.98 15.42 7.54
CA ASN A 100 5.85 14.17 6.79
C ASN A 100 4.64 14.10 5.85
N PHE A 101 3.69 15.05 5.92
CA PHE A 101 2.43 14.97 5.17
C PHE A 101 2.07 16.27 4.46
N ILE A 102 1.37 16.12 3.32
CA ILE A 102 0.71 17.21 2.59
C ILE A 102 -0.79 16.90 2.58
N PHE A 103 -1.61 17.83 3.05
CA PHE A 103 -3.06 17.72 3.01
C PHE A 103 -3.61 18.56 1.87
N ALA A 104 -4.43 17.94 1.04
CA ALA A 104 -5.10 18.59 -0.08
C ALA A 104 -6.60 18.27 -0.10
N GLY A 105 -7.38 19.07 -0.82
CA GLY A 105 -8.82 18.88 -1.00
C GLY A 105 -9.66 19.85 -0.19
N TYR A 106 -10.65 19.32 0.53
CA TYR A 106 -11.80 20.10 1.02
C TYR A 106 -12.06 19.99 2.53
N GLY A 107 -11.08 19.56 3.32
CA GLY A 107 -11.24 19.49 4.77
C GLY A 107 -11.37 20.87 5.42
N THR A 108 -12.11 20.94 6.53
CA THR A 108 -12.12 22.12 7.39
C THR A 108 -10.77 22.27 8.10
N ASN A 109 -10.41 23.48 8.54
CA ASN A 109 -9.13 23.70 9.24
C ASN A 109 -9.01 22.82 10.50
N ASP A 110 -10.05 22.80 11.34
CA ASP A 110 -10.06 22.02 12.59
C ASP A 110 -9.93 20.51 12.34
N PHE A 111 -10.68 19.97 11.38
CA PHE A 111 -10.58 18.56 11.01
C PHE A 111 -9.21 18.19 10.44
N THR A 112 -8.70 19.03 9.53
CA THR A 112 -7.41 18.82 8.87
C THR A 112 -6.27 18.85 9.88
N GLU A 113 -6.27 19.82 10.80
CA GLU A 113 -5.26 19.93 11.86
C GLU A 113 -5.30 18.73 12.82
N LYS A 114 -6.50 18.27 13.22
CA LYS A 114 -6.66 17.06 14.06
C LYS A 114 -6.08 15.82 13.39
N LEU A 115 -6.38 15.61 12.11
CA LEU A 115 -5.83 14.50 11.33
C LEU A 115 -4.31 14.61 11.18
N ALA A 116 -3.81 15.80 10.83
CA ALA A 116 -2.40 16.09 10.68
C ALA A 116 -1.62 15.79 11.95
N ASN A 117 -2.08 16.32 13.10
CA ASN A 117 -1.46 16.07 14.39
C ASN A 117 -1.43 14.58 14.75
N SER A 118 -2.52 13.85 14.48
CA SER A 118 -2.58 12.40 14.73
C SER A 118 -1.60 11.62 13.86
N LEU A 119 -1.54 11.91 12.56
CA LEU A 119 -0.63 11.23 11.64
C LEU A 119 0.83 11.55 11.98
N GLU A 120 1.16 12.83 12.17
CA GLU A 120 2.52 13.31 12.43
C GLU A 120 3.07 12.75 13.75
N THR A 121 2.27 12.75 14.82
CA THR A 121 2.71 12.26 16.13
C THR A 121 2.95 10.74 16.12
N ASN A 122 2.19 9.98 15.34
CA ASN A 122 2.30 8.52 15.31
C ASN A 122 3.31 8.01 14.27
N TYR A 123 3.58 8.78 13.21
CA TYR A 123 4.39 8.35 12.08
C TYR A 123 5.80 7.88 12.48
N PRO A 124 6.59 8.58 13.31
CA PRO A 124 7.93 8.12 13.67
C PRO A 124 7.94 6.75 14.37
N ARG A 125 6.96 6.51 15.24
CA ARG A 125 6.80 5.22 15.92
C ARG A 125 6.46 4.12 14.91
N ILE A 126 5.46 4.36 14.06
CA ILE A 126 4.99 3.39 13.05
C ILE A 126 6.11 3.07 12.03
N ALA A 127 6.78 4.10 11.53
CA ALA A 127 7.90 3.98 10.59
C ALA A 127 9.04 3.14 11.18
N LYS A 128 9.39 3.39 12.45
CA LYS A 128 10.33 2.57 13.19
C LYS A 128 9.83 1.14 13.33
N ASP A 129 8.60 0.94 13.77
CA ASP A 129 8.04 -0.39 14.07
C ASP A 129 8.02 -1.28 12.83
N ILE A 130 7.58 -0.73 11.69
CA ILE A 130 7.49 -1.40 10.40
C ILE A 130 8.84 -1.46 9.67
N GLY A 131 9.76 -0.52 9.94
CA GLY A 131 11.04 -0.40 9.25
C GLY A 131 10.91 0.14 7.82
N PHE A 132 10.04 1.13 7.64
CA PHE A 132 9.82 1.82 6.36
C PHE A 132 9.50 3.29 6.59
N GLU A 133 10.06 4.13 5.73
CA GLU A 133 9.77 5.56 5.64
C GLU A 133 9.46 5.89 4.19
N PHE A 134 8.49 6.79 3.98
CA PHE A 134 8.22 7.29 2.64
C PHE A 134 9.42 8.13 2.16
N PRO A 135 9.82 8.02 0.88
CA PRO A 135 10.95 8.78 0.34
C PRO A 135 10.66 10.28 0.17
N ARG A 136 9.42 10.70 0.47
CA ARG A 136 8.89 12.06 0.31
C ARG A 136 7.65 12.21 1.19
N LYS A 137 7.18 13.43 1.38
CA LYS A 137 5.93 13.70 2.10
C LYS A 137 4.77 12.93 1.48
N GLN A 138 3.99 12.29 2.35
CA GLN A 138 2.84 11.49 1.95
C GLN A 138 1.62 12.41 1.77
N VAL A 139 0.94 12.27 0.64
CA VAL A 139 -0.25 13.07 0.34
C VAL A 139 -1.48 12.44 1.00
N VAL A 140 -2.25 13.27 1.68
CA VAL A 140 -3.57 12.96 2.26
C VAL A 140 -4.60 13.86 1.58
N TYR A 141 -5.57 13.26 0.90
CA TYR A 141 -6.63 13.96 0.20
C TYR A 141 -7.96 13.85 0.94
N LEU A 142 -8.52 14.99 1.30
CA LEU A 142 -9.80 15.11 2.01
C LEU A 142 -10.92 15.39 1.01
N HIS A 143 -11.88 14.48 0.96
CA HIS A 143 -12.99 14.48 -0.01
C HIS A 143 -14.19 15.30 0.47
N THR A 144 -15.01 15.79 -0.47
CA THR A 144 -16.25 16.53 -0.17
C THR A 144 -17.42 15.62 0.16
N SER A 145 -17.36 14.37 -0.28
CA SER A 145 -18.42 13.38 -0.06
C SER A 145 -17.87 11.96 -0.07
N LEU A 146 -18.64 11.02 0.46
CA LEU A 146 -18.29 9.61 0.44
C LEU A 146 -18.20 9.07 -1.00
N GLU A 147 -19.07 9.53 -1.89
CA GLU A 147 -19.09 9.16 -3.31
C GLU A 147 -17.82 9.63 -4.03
N SER A 148 -17.34 10.85 -3.74
CA SER A 148 -16.09 11.35 -4.32
C SER A 148 -14.88 10.53 -3.86
N LEU A 149 -14.88 10.07 -2.60
CA LEU A 149 -13.88 9.13 -2.09
C LEU A 149 -13.96 7.79 -2.82
N HIS A 150 -15.16 7.21 -2.94
CA HIS A 150 -15.35 5.93 -3.62
C HIS A 150 -14.86 5.99 -5.07
N SER A 151 -15.20 7.06 -5.79
CA SER A 151 -14.75 7.30 -7.15
C SER A 151 -13.22 7.37 -7.24
N ALA A 152 -12.56 8.08 -6.31
CA ALA A 152 -11.11 8.15 -6.26
C ALA A 152 -10.44 6.81 -5.95
N LEU A 153 -11.12 5.93 -5.22
CA LEU A 153 -10.67 4.56 -4.95
C LEU A 153 -11.05 3.57 -6.08
N GLY A 154 -11.67 4.03 -7.17
CA GLY A 154 -12.05 3.20 -8.31
C GLY A 154 -13.40 2.49 -8.18
N TYR A 155 -14.27 2.94 -7.26
CA TYR A 155 -15.61 2.39 -7.06
C TYR A 155 -16.68 3.36 -7.56
N GLU A 156 -17.66 2.85 -8.32
CA GLU A 156 -18.83 3.63 -8.74
C GLU A 156 -19.80 3.85 -7.57
N ASN A 157 -20.04 2.80 -6.77
CA ASN A 157 -20.82 2.84 -5.54
C ASN A 157 -20.13 1.94 -4.49
N GLY A 158 -19.17 2.50 -3.77
CA GLY A 158 -18.44 1.76 -2.74
C GLY A 158 -19.31 1.46 -1.51
N PRO A 159 -18.89 0.54 -0.64
CA PRO A 159 -19.62 0.25 0.58
C PRO A 159 -19.56 1.42 1.56
N LYS A 160 -20.64 1.62 2.33
CA LYS A 160 -20.76 2.77 3.25
C LYS A 160 -19.69 2.80 4.35
N TRP A 161 -19.15 1.64 4.73
CA TRP A 161 -18.09 1.55 5.74
C TRP A 161 -16.73 2.04 5.23
N MET A 162 -16.54 2.16 3.91
CA MET A 162 -15.26 2.57 3.32
C MET A 162 -15.11 4.09 3.39
N THR A 163 -14.70 4.57 4.56
CA THR A 163 -14.53 5.99 4.88
C THR A 163 -13.09 6.48 4.68
N ALA A 164 -12.15 5.56 4.44
CA ALA A 164 -10.78 5.87 4.10
C ALA A 164 -10.21 4.74 3.22
N GLY A 165 -9.23 5.06 2.39
CA GLY A 165 -8.50 4.09 1.59
C GLY A 165 -7.27 4.72 0.97
N TRP A 166 -6.47 3.92 0.27
CA TRP A 166 -5.33 4.43 -0.48
C TRP A 166 -5.40 4.00 -1.93
N PHE A 167 -5.01 4.89 -2.83
CA PHE A 167 -4.88 4.59 -4.26
C PHE A 167 -3.84 5.54 -4.88
N TRP A 168 -3.06 5.07 -5.85
CA TRP A 168 -1.93 5.82 -6.45
C TRP A 168 -0.95 6.45 -5.44
N GLU A 169 -0.67 5.76 -4.32
CA GLU A 169 0.14 6.30 -3.21
C GLU A 169 -0.44 7.58 -2.59
N ILE A 170 -1.75 7.79 -2.63
CA ILE A 170 -2.46 8.87 -1.95
C ILE A 170 -3.38 8.25 -0.90
N ILE A 171 -3.40 8.84 0.28
CA ILE A 171 -4.33 8.49 1.35
C ILE A 171 -5.60 9.31 1.14
N HIS A 172 -6.72 8.66 0.89
CA HIS A 172 -8.02 9.30 0.69
C HIS A 172 -8.86 9.15 1.95
N ILE A 173 -9.39 10.27 2.45
CA ILE A 173 -10.21 10.32 3.67
C ILE A 173 -11.55 10.99 3.34
N ALA A 174 -12.64 10.42 3.85
CA ALA A 174 -13.98 10.97 3.75
C ALA A 174 -14.08 12.32 4.50
N PRO A 175 -15.14 13.11 4.27
CA PRO A 175 -15.36 14.30 5.08
C PRO A 175 -15.73 13.94 6.53
N GLU A 176 -15.54 14.89 7.45
CA GLU A 176 -15.62 14.69 8.91
C GLU A 176 -16.97 14.10 9.36
N GLU A 177 -18.06 14.58 8.77
CA GLU A 177 -19.43 14.17 9.07
C GLU A 177 -19.72 12.68 8.83
N ILE A 178 -18.89 11.98 8.04
CA ILE A 178 -19.06 10.54 7.80
C ILE A 178 -18.56 9.70 8.98
N PHE A 179 -17.71 10.26 9.85
CA PHE A 179 -17.07 9.53 10.93
C PHE A 179 -17.87 9.47 12.24
N GLU A 180 -19.19 9.72 12.24
CA GLU A 180 -20.02 9.82 13.47
C GLU A 180 -19.73 8.76 14.56
N ASN A 181 -19.55 7.49 14.17
CA ASN A 181 -19.33 6.37 15.08
C ASN A 181 -17.91 5.77 14.99
N SER A 182 -17.00 6.40 14.26
CA SER A 182 -15.64 5.90 14.03
C SER A 182 -14.60 7.01 14.15
N SER A 183 -13.33 6.67 14.29
CA SER A 183 -12.29 7.68 14.44
C SER A 183 -11.60 7.91 13.10
N ALA A 184 -11.77 9.10 12.51
CA ALA A 184 -11.05 9.51 11.32
C ALA A 184 -9.52 9.38 11.49
N SER A 185 -9.02 9.69 12.69
CA SER A 185 -7.62 9.50 13.07
C SER A 185 -7.18 8.03 13.05
N LYS A 186 -8.00 7.10 13.54
CA LYS A 186 -7.68 5.67 13.45
C LYS A 186 -7.76 5.19 12.00
N SER A 187 -8.79 5.61 11.26
CA SER A 187 -8.96 5.38 9.81
C SER A 187 -7.73 5.79 9.01
N SER A 188 -7.24 7.01 9.21
CA SER A 188 -6.06 7.51 8.51
C SER A 188 -4.79 6.74 8.88
N LEU A 189 -4.59 6.39 10.16
CA LEU A 189 -3.45 5.58 10.59
C LEU A 189 -3.47 4.16 10.02
N HIS A 190 -4.64 3.52 9.99
CA HIS A 190 -4.78 2.18 9.40
C HIS A 190 -4.42 2.18 7.91
N VAL A 191 -4.94 3.16 7.17
CA VAL A 191 -4.69 3.31 5.72
C VAL A 191 -3.23 3.68 5.45
N LEU A 192 -2.63 4.55 6.26
CA LEU A 192 -1.20 4.85 6.22
C LEU A 192 -0.37 3.57 6.33
N VAL A 193 -0.65 2.75 7.35
CA VAL A 193 0.07 1.49 7.57
C VAL A 193 -0.15 0.54 6.39
N GLN A 194 -1.37 0.38 5.89
CA GLN A 194 -1.65 -0.45 4.71
C GLN A 194 -0.79 -0.04 3.50
N LEU A 195 -0.67 1.25 3.24
CA LEU A 195 0.15 1.78 2.15
C LEU A 195 1.65 1.49 2.38
N MET A 196 2.16 1.63 3.60
CA MET A 196 3.54 1.28 3.93
C MET A 196 3.82 -0.22 3.71
N LEU A 197 2.90 -1.08 4.17
CA LEU A 197 3.01 -2.53 4.01
C LEU A 197 2.98 -2.94 2.53
N HIS A 198 2.14 -2.30 1.71
CA HIS A 198 2.11 -2.52 0.27
C HIS A 198 3.47 -2.21 -0.40
N ASN A 199 4.14 -1.14 0.03
CA ASN A 199 5.47 -0.78 -0.47
C ASN A 199 6.58 -1.75 -0.03
N ILE A 200 6.41 -2.45 1.10
CA ILE A 200 7.37 -3.44 1.58
C ILE A 200 7.16 -4.80 0.91
N ASN A 201 5.92 -5.27 0.91
CA ASN A 201 5.54 -6.57 0.38
C ASN A 201 4.06 -6.54 -0.06
N GLU A 202 3.84 -6.19 -1.32
CA GLU A 202 2.50 -6.18 -1.93
C GLU A 202 1.78 -7.53 -1.80
N ASN A 203 2.56 -8.62 -1.87
CA ASN A 203 2.10 -10.01 -1.89
C ASN A 203 1.91 -10.61 -0.48
N ALA A 204 2.13 -9.84 0.58
CA ALA A 204 1.86 -10.30 1.94
C ALA A 204 0.37 -10.71 2.08
N PRO A 205 0.06 -11.78 2.83
CA PRO A 205 -1.31 -12.23 3.06
C PRO A 205 -2.21 -11.10 3.56
N PHE A 206 -3.47 -11.12 3.11
CA PHE A 206 -4.49 -10.13 3.49
C PHE A 206 -4.60 -9.98 5.02
N TRP A 207 -4.74 -11.10 5.73
CA TRP A 207 -4.86 -11.13 7.19
C TRP A 207 -3.65 -10.49 7.89
N LEU A 208 -2.44 -10.68 7.35
CA LEU A 208 -1.20 -10.17 7.95
C LEU A 208 -1.12 -8.65 7.79
N LYS A 209 -1.45 -8.15 6.59
CA LYS A 209 -1.51 -6.71 6.34
C LYS A 209 -2.55 -6.04 7.25
N HIS A 210 -3.77 -6.58 7.31
CA HIS A 210 -4.81 -6.03 8.17
C HIS A 210 -4.49 -6.14 9.66
N GLY A 211 -3.92 -7.27 10.12
CA GLY A 211 -3.49 -7.44 11.51
C GLY A 211 -2.47 -6.39 11.93
N ILE A 212 -1.44 -6.14 11.11
CA ILE A 212 -0.42 -5.12 11.40
C ILE A 212 -1.07 -3.73 11.37
N SER A 213 -1.88 -3.41 10.36
CA SER A 213 -2.55 -2.10 10.27
C SER A 213 -3.50 -1.83 11.43
N VAL A 214 -4.23 -2.83 11.91
CA VAL A 214 -5.11 -2.72 13.08
C VAL A 214 -4.32 -2.53 14.37
N TYR A 215 -3.25 -3.30 14.57
CA TYR A 215 -2.36 -3.19 15.71
C TYR A 215 -1.69 -1.81 15.78
N GLU A 216 -1.06 -1.38 14.68
CA GLU A 216 -0.30 -0.12 14.61
C GLU A 216 -1.20 1.12 14.73
N ALA A 217 -2.44 1.05 14.23
CA ALA A 217 -3.42 2.12 14.35
C ALA A 217 -4.14 2.16 15.71
N GLY A 218 -3.94 1.17 16.58
CA GLY A 218 -4.70 1.03 17.83
C GLY A 218 -6.21 0.92 17.57
N TRP A 219 -6.59 0.21 16.51
CA TRP A 219 -7.97 0.21 16.02
C TRP A 219 -8.91 -0.44 17.03
N LYS A 220 -8.59 -1.66 17.47
CA LYS A 220 -9.36 -2.39 18.49
C LYS A 220 -8.70 -2.21 19.85
N SER A 221 -9.51 -1.85 20.83
CA SER A 221 -9.09 -1.81 22.23
C SER A 221 -8.97 -3.21 22.80
N PHE A 222 -8.19 -3.34 23.89
CA PHE A 222 -8.07 -4.59 24.65
C PHE A 222 -9.43 -5.20 25.00
N ASN A 223 -10.41 -4.38 25.44
CA ASN A 223 -11.74 -4.86 25.82
C ASN A 223 -12.54 -5.41 24.63
N GLN A 224 -12.43 -4.78 23.44
CA GLN A 224 -13.08 -5.28 22.22
C GLN A 224 -12.50 -6.62 21.78
N ILE A 225 -11.17 -6.75 21.83
CA ILE A 225 -10.47 -7.99 21.51
C ILE A 225 -10.85 -9.07 22.52
N LYS A 226 -10.76 -8.76 23.82
CA LYS A 226 -11.15 -9.66 24.91
C LYS A 226 -12.56 -10.19 24.74
N SER A 227 -13.53 -9.29 24.49
CA SER A 227 -14.92 -9.68 24.25
C SER A 227 -15.05 -10.64 23.07
N SER A 228 -14.33 -10.38 21.97
CA SER A 228 -14.35 -11.23 20.78
C SER A 228 -13.68 -12.58 21.03
N MET A 229 -12.54 -12.62 21.72
CA MET A 229 -11.83 -13.86 22.06
C MET A 229 -12.65 -14.76 22.98
N ILE A 230 -13.40 -14.17 23.93
CA ILE A 230 -14.33 -14.92 24.79
C ILE A 230 -15.49 -15.51 23.98
N GLN A 231 -16.02 -14.77 22.98
CA GLN A 231 -17.11 -15.26 22.13
C GLN A 231 -16.71 -16.46 21.26
N ILE A 232 -15.46 -16.50 20.79
CA ILE A 232 -14.95 -17.55 19.90
C ILE A 232 -14.14 -18.64 20.62
N LYS A 233 -14.08 -18.60 21.96
CA LYS A 233 -13.15 -19.43 22.76
C LYS A 233 -13.26 -20.94 22.46
N ASP A 234 -14.47 -21.43 22.22
CA ASP A 234 -14.76 -22.84 22.03
C ASP A 234 -14.42 -23.29 20.59
N ASP A 235 -14.34 -22.35 19.65
CA ASP A 235 -13.96 -22.59 18.25
C ASP A 235 -12.48 -22.30 17.98
N LEU A 236 -11.76 -21.67 18.92
CA LEU A 236 -10.38 -21.21 18.77
C LEU A 236 -9.43 -22.38 18.49
N ASN A 237 -8.73 -22.32 17.36
CA ASN A 237 -7.79 -23.37 16.96
C ASN A 237 -6.69 -22.81 16.02
N LEU A 238 -5.63 -23.61 15.81
CA LEU A 238 -4.45 -23.23 15.04
C LEU A 238 -4.70 -22.90 13.55
N PHE A 239 -5.83 -23.33 12.98
CA PHE A 239 -6.17 -23.09 11.57
C PHE A 239 -7.02 -21.84 11.36
N MET A 240 -7.54 -21.24 12.43
CA MET A 240 -8.55 -20.18 12.39
C MET A 240 -8.16 -19.01 11.47
N VAL A 241 -6.93 -18.50 11.58
CA VAL A 241 -6.45 -17.36 10.77
C VAL A 241 -6.45 -17.67 9.27
N HIS A 242 -6.10 -18.90 8.88
CA HIS A 242 -6.05 -19.31 7.48
C HIS A 242 -7.43 -19.50 6.85
N SER A 243 -8.47 -19.61 7.67
CA SER A 243 -9.87 -19.73 7.23
C SER A 243 -10.59 -18.39 7.09
N LEU A 244 -9.94 -17.29 7.48
CA LEU A 244 -10.52 -15.95 7.40
C LEU A 244 -10.69 -15.51 5.94
N SER A 245 -11.85 -14.91 5.65
CA SER A 245 -12.17 -14.38 4.33
C SER A 245 -11.28 -13.20 3.95
N THR A 246 -11.02 -13.01 2.65
CA THR A 246 -10.44 -11.76 2.14
C THR A 246 -11.51 -10.71 1.80
N ASP A 247 -12.79 -11.09 1.85
CA ASP A 247 -13.91 -10.16 1.76
C ASP A 247 -14.06 -9.40 3.09
N HIS A 248 -14.14 -8.08 3.04
CA HIS A 248 -14.13 -7.23 4.23
C HIS A 248 -15.30 -7.52 5.18
N ASP A 249 -16.52 -7.61 4.67
CA ASP A 249 -17.72 -7.78 5.50
C ASP A 249 -17.72 -9.15 6.18
N LEU A 250 -17.31 -10.19 5.44
CA LEU A 250 -17.13 -11.53 6.01
C LEU A 250 -15.98 -11.56 7.02
N PHE A 251 -14.85 -10.90 6.73
CA PHE A 251 -13.72 -10.82 7.63
C PHE A 251 -14.11 -10.16 8.96
N GLU A 252 -14.86 -9.05 8.93
CA GLU A 252 -15.37 -8.40 10.13
C GLU A 252 -16.35 -9.29 10.91
N LYS A 253 -17.30 -9.94 10.23
CA LYS A 253 -18.25 -10.88 10.85
C LYS A 253 -17.54 -12.04 11.53
N GLN A 254 -16.43 -12.51 10.97
CA GLN A 254 -15.57 -13.56 11.52
C GLN A 254 -14.65 -13.07 12.66
N LYS A 255 -14.78 -11.81 13.12
CA LYS A 255 -13.86 -11.19 14.10
C LYS A 255 -12.41 -11.13 13.61
N GLY A 256 -12.22 -11.09 12.29
CA GLY A 256 -10.90 -11.18 11.65
C GLY A 256 -9.96 -10.07 12.11
N PHE A 257 -10.46 -8.84 12.32
CA PHE A 257 -9.64 -7.74 12.82
C PHE A 257 -9.10 -8.00 14.22
N GLU A 258 -9.95 -8.46 15.15
CA GLU A 258 -9.55 -8.80 16.51
C GLU A 258 -8.61 -10.01 16.52
N ILE A 259 -8.97 -11.09 15.80
CA ILE A 259 -8.15 -12.32 15.71
C ILE A 259 -6.76 -12.00 15.17
N THR A 260 -6.67 -11.31 14.03
CA THR A 260 -5.37 -11.01 13.42
C THR A 260 -4.54 -10.05 14.25
N GLN A 261 -5.16 -9.10 14.97
CA GLN A 261 -4.44 -8.26 15.92
C GLN A 261 -3.76 -9.11 17.01
N THR A 262 -4.43 -10.13 17.54
CA THR A 262 -3.80 -10.99 18.57
C THR A 262 -2.58 -11.75 18.04
N VAL A 263 -2.53 -12.09 16.75
CA VAL A 263 -1.35 -12.70 16.13
C VAL A 263 -0.18 -11.73 16.14
N ILE A 264 -0.43 -10.46 15.80
CA ILE A 264 0.61 -9.43 15.82
C ILE A 264 1.07 -9.15 17.25
N GLU A 265 0.15 -9.08 18.22
CA GLU A 265 0.49 -8.95 19.64
C GLU A 265 1.37 -10.11 20.12
N TYR A 266 0.99 -11.36 19.80
CA TYR A 266 1.79 -12.54 20.10
C TYR A 266 3.20 -12.44 19.51
N VAL A 267 3.31 -12.06 18.23
CA VAL A 267 4.60 -11.93 17.54
C VAL A 267 5.47 -10.87 18.20
N VAL A 268 4.91 -9.69 18.48
CA VAL A 268 5.64 -8.57 19.06
C VAL A 268 6.06 -8.86 20.49
N GLU A 269 5.19 -9.46 21.30
CA GLU A 269 5.48 -9.75 22.72
C GLU A 269 6.44 -10.92 22.90
N SER A 270 6.38 -11.93 22.02
CA SER A 270 7.19 -13.14 22.15
C SER A 270 8.54 -13.03 21.42
N PHE A 271 8.59 -12.31 20.31
CA PHE A 271 9.76 -12.28 19.42
C PHE A 271 10.26 -10.88 19.10
N GLY A 272 9.47 -9.84 19.38
CA GLY A 272 9.83 -8.45 19.10
C GLY A 272 9.59 -8.00 17.65
N LYS A 273 9.64 -6.68 17.46
CA LYS A 273 9.30 -6.03 16.19
C LYS A 273 10.26 -6.36 15.06
N GLU A 274 11.53 -6.69 15.35
CA GLU A 274 12.47 -7.13 14.31
C GLU A 274 11.97 -8.40 13.61
N GLN A 275 11.40 -9.34 14.36
CA GLN A 275 10.90 -10.59 13.80
C GLN A 275 9.58 -10.37 13.06
N LEU A 276 8.73 -9.44 13.52
CA LEU A 276 7.57 -8.98 12.76
C LEU A 276 7.96 -8.44 11.37
N ARG A 277 9.03 -7.63 11.28
CA ARG A 277 9.51 -7.11 9.99
C ARG A 277 10.04 -8.22 9.08
N LYS A 278 10.75 -9.20 9.63
CA LYS A 278 11.19 -10.38 8.86
C LYS A 278 10.00 -11.19 8.36
N TYR A 279 8.98 -11.35 9.21
CA TYR A 279 7.77 -12.08 8.88
C TYR A 279 6.96 -11.40 7.78
N LEU A 280 6.79 -10.08 7.85
CA LEU A 280 6.18 -9.29 6.78
C LEU A 280 6.86 -9.50 5.42
N LYS A 281 8.20 -9.58 5.40
CA LYS A 281 8.98 -9.77 4.17
C LYS A 281 8.92 -11.21 3.62
N ASN A 282 8.75 -12.20 4.49
CA ASN A 282 8.69 -13.60 4.08
C ASN A 282 7.73 -14.42 4.98
N PRO A 283 6.40 -14.27 4.78
CA PRO A 283 5.38 -14.88 5.65
C PRO A 283 5.40 -16.42 5.65
N GLU A 284 5.94 -17.05 4.61
CA GLU A 284 6.02 -18.51 4.52
C GLU A 284 7.13 -19.10 5.41
N ASN A 285 8.13 -18.29 5.80
CA ASN A 285 9.33 -18.75 6.49
C ASN A 285 9.22 -18.70 8.03
N VAL A 286 8.12 -19.19 8.58
CA VAL A 286 7.89 -19.22 10.05
C VAL A 286 9.06 -19.89 10.77
N SER A 287 9.53 -21.04 10.30
CA SER A 287 10.62 -21.78 10.97
C SER A 287 11.97 -21.09 10.92
N GLY A 288 12.31 -20.41 9.82
CA GLY A 288 13.54 -19.63 9.76
C GLY A 288 13.51 -18.42 10.69
N ILE A 289 12.34 -17.77 10.83
CA ILE A 289 12.16 -16.48 11.51
C ILE A 289 11.96 -16.64 13.01
N PHE A 290 11.09 -17.56 13.42
CA PHE A 290 10.66 -17.75 14.82
C PHE A 290 11.32 -18.96 15.50
N LYS A 291 12.09 -19.76 14.75
CA LYS A 291 12.79 -20.96 15.25
C LYS A 291 11.84 -22.02 15.84
N CYS A 292 10.62 -22.10 15.31
CA CYS A 292 9.63 -23.12 15.62
C CYS A 292 8.93 -23.62 14.34
N THR A 293 8.25 -24.76 14.41
CA THR A 293 7.41 -25.24 13.32
C THR A 293 6.17 -24.36 13.16
N GLN A 294 5.52 -24.43 11.99
CA GLN A 294 4.21 -23.79 11.76
C GLN A 294 3.19 -24.22 12.83
N VAL A 295 3.13 -25.52 13.14
CA VAL A 295 2.19 -26.06 14.13
C VAL A 295 2.46 -25.51 15.53
N GLU A 296 3.72 -25.45 15.97
CA GLU A 296 4.09 -24.87 17.27
C GLU A 296 3.74 -23.39 17.34
N PHE A 297 4.07 -22.60 16.32
CA PHE A 297 3.77 -21.17 16.27
C PHE A 297 2.28 -20.90 16.50
N TRP A 298 1.40 -21.59 15.76
CA TRP A 298 -0.03 -21.36 15.84
C TRP A 298 -0.65 -21.93 17.13
N ASN A 299 -0.13 -23.03 17.67
CA ASN A 299 -0.55 -23.51 18.99
C ASN A 299 -0.13 -22.55 20.11
N ASP A 300 1.07 -21.98 20.04
CA ASP A 300 1.55 -21.01 21.02
C ASP A 300 0.76 -19.70 20.96
N TRP A 301 0.34 -19.28 19.76
CA TRP A 301 -0.59 -18.17 19.59
C TRP A 301 -1.96 -18.45 20.24
N VAL A 302 -2.53 -19.66 20.06
CA VAL A 302 -3.77 -20.06 20.76
C VAL A 302 -3.57 -20.00 22.28
N ASN A 303 -2.47 -20.55 22.79
CA ASN A 303 -2.12 -20.49 24.21
C ASN A 303 -1.92 -19.06 24.71
N PHE A 304 -1.37 -18.17 23.88
CA PHE A 304 -1.25 -16.75 24.18
C PHE A 304 -2.62 -16.10 24.35
N ILE A 305 -3.57 -16.35 23.44
CA ILE A 305 -4.94 -15.83 23.57
C ILE A 305 -5.60 -16.34 24.85
N GLN A 306 -5.49 -17.65 25.11
CA GLN A 306 -6.08 -18.27 26.29
C GLN A 306 -5.57 -17.61 27.57
N ARG A 307 -4.27 -17.39 27.69
CA ARG A 307 -3.70 -16.71 28.87
C ARG A 307 -4.17 -15.26 28.96
N LYS A 308 -3.95 -14.47 27.91
CA LYS A 308 -4.09 -13.00 27.94
C LYS A 308 -5.53 -12.50 27.94
N TYR A 309 -6.44 -13.17 27.23
CA TYR A 309 -7.80 -12.68 27.04
C TYR A 309 -8.87 -13.52 27.71
N ILE A 310 -8.64 -14.82 27.89
CA ILE A 310 -9.67 -15.74 28.38
C ILE A 310 -9.48 -16.00 29.88
N ASN A 311 -8.29 -16.45 30.28
CA ASN A 311 -8.02 -16.98 31.61
C ASN A 311 -7.62 -15.93 32.65
N GLU A 312 -7.08 -14.77 32.26
CA GLU A 312 -6.81 -13.61 33.16
C GLU A 312 -8.08 -12.96 33.74
N SER A 313 -9.23 -13.66 33.74
CA SER A 313 -10.54 -13.18 34.18
C SER A 313 -11.22 -14.08 35.22
N ILE A 314 -10.48 -15.01 35.84
CA ILE A 314 -10.93 -15.76 37.02
C ILE A 314 -10.04 -15.39 38.21
#